data_AF-A0A955Y3T5-F1
#
_entry.id   AF-A0A955Y3T5-F1
#
_cell.length_a   1.000
_cell.length_b   1.000
_cell.length_c   1.000
_cell.angle_alpha   90.00
_cell.angle_beta   90.00
_cell.angle_gamma   90.00
#
_symmetry.space_group_name_H-M   'P 1'
#
loop_
_entity.id
_entity.type
_entity.pdbx_description
1 polymer ?
#
loop_
_entity_poly.entity_id
_entity_poly.type
_entity_poly.pdbx_seq_one_letter_code
_entity_poly.pdbx_strand_id
1 'polypeptide(L)' 'DGLGVDVCGNVWATEFRTGSVHLWGPDGGRSTVAATLPSAWIPNLAWGPGSGGAAADSVFVMDRDEGRLFELLAGVPE' A
#
# COMPACT_ATOMS: atom_id res chain seq x y z
N ASP A 1 -9.02 6.22 2.95
CA ASP A 1 -7.91 5.98 2.03
C ASP A 1 -6.66 6.54 2.64
N GLY A 2 -5.59 5.76 2.57
CA GLY A 2 -4.27 6.10 3.07
C GLY A 2 -3.33 6.40 1.94
N LEU A 3 -2.28 7.15 2.25
CA LEU A 3 -1.19 7.48 1.35
C LEU A 3 0.13 7.11 2.01
N GLY A 4 1.06 6.62 1.21
CA GLY A 4 2.46 6.43 1.59
C GLY A 4 3.36 6.75 0.41
N VAL A 5 4.62 7.05 0.70
CA VAL A 5 5.64 7.35 -0.31
C VAL A 5 6.78 6.36 -0.11
N ASP A 6 7.38 5.87 -1.19
CA ASP A 6 8.62 5.07 -1.09
C ASP A 6 9.86 5.94 -1.26
N VAL A 7 11.03 5.35 -1.04
CA VAL A 7 12.34 6.01 -1.15
C VAL A 7 12.63 6.55 -2.55
N CYS A 8 11.94 6.05 -3.58
CA CYS A 8 12.03 6.53 -4.96
C CYS A 8 11.10 7.72 -5.24
N GLY A 9 10.26 8.11 -4.27
CA GLY A 9 9.27 9.17 -4.39
C GLY A 9 7.98 8.75 -5.09
N ASN A 10 7.73 7.45 -5.28
CA ASN A 10 6.43 7.01 -5.80
C ASN A 10 5.37 7.10 -4.69
N VAL A 11 4.16 7.50 -5.07
CA VAL A 11 3.03 7.60 -4.14
C VAL A 11 2.17 6.34 -4.26
N TRP A 12 1.89 5.73 -3.13
CA TRP A 12 0.97 4.61 -2.97
C TRP A 12 -0.33 5.10 -2.33
N ALA A 13 -1.48 4.72 -2.87
CA ALA A 13 -2.78 5.04 -2.28
C ALA A 13 -3.69 3.83 -2.20
N THR A 14 -4.39 3.68 -1.08
CA THR A 14 -5.52 2.74 -1.02
C THR A 14 -6.76 3.38 -1.61
N GLU A 15 -7.65 2.58 -2.21
CA GLU A 15 -8.92 3.06 -2.75
C GLU A 15 -10.10 2.34 -2.09
N PHE A 16 -11.09 3.14 -1.70
CA PHE A 16 -12.35 2.66 -1.15
C PHE A 16 -13.29 2.14 -2.26
N ARG A 17 -13.81 0.92 -2.04
CA ARG A 17 -14.77 0.12 -2.83
C ARG A 17 -14.16 -0.87 -3.81
N THR A 18 -13.08 -0.54 -4.51
CA THR A 18 -12.47 -1.49 -5.45
C THR A 18 -11.41 -2.37 -4.78
N GLY A 19 -10.92 -1.96 -3.59
CA GLY A 19 -9.84 -2.67 -2.91
C GLY A 19 -8.50 -2.51 -3.61
N SER A 20 -8.37 -1.52 -4.50
CA SER A 20 -7.18 -1.29 -5.27
C SER A 20 -6.15 -0.48 -4.48
N VAL A 21 -4.89 -0.87 -4.61
CA VAL A 21 -3.75 -0.05 -4.23
C VAL A 21 -3.15 0.53 -5.49
N HIS A 22 -3.18 1.85 -5.61
CA HIS A 22 -2.69 2.60 -6.76
C HIS A 22 -1.27 3.09 -6.52
N LEU A 23 -0.48 3.15 -7.60
CA LEU A 23 0.89 3.62 -7.61
C LEU A 23 1.06 4.74 -8.65
N TRP A 24 1.60 5.88 -8.23
CA TRP A 24 2.01 6.98 -9.10
C TRP A 24 3.52 7.15 -9.03
N GLY A 25 4.14 7.31 -10.20
CA GLY A 25 5.55 7.72 -10.26
C GLY A 25 5.77 9.14 -9.70
N PRO A 26 7.02 9.50 -9.36
CA PRO A 26 7.36 10.82 -8.81
C PRO A 26 7.03 11.97 -9.78
N ASP A 27 7.03 11.69 -11.08
CA ASP A 27 6.64 12.65 -12.13
C ASP A 27 5.11 12.83 -12.25
N GLY A 28 4.33 12.10 -11.44
CA GLY A 28 2.87 12.11 -11.43
C GLY A 28 2.24 11.39 -12.63
N GLY A 29 1.05 11.84 -13.03
CA GLY A 29 0.32 11.30 -14.18
C GLY A 29 -0.67 10.18 -13.83
N ARG A 30 -0.80 9.18 -14.72
CA ARG A 30 -1.76 8.08 -14.55
C ARG A 30 -1.18 7.01 -13.64
N SER A 31 -1.93 6.62 -12.61
CA SER A 31 -1.54 5.50 -11.74
C SER A 31 -1.54 4.16 -12.47
N THR A 32 -0.72 3.24 -11.99
CA THR A 32 -0.91 1.80 -12.18
C THR A 32 -1.62 1.19 -10.96
N VAL A 33 -2.23 0.02 -11.13
CA VAL A 33 -2.75 -0.77 -9.99
C VAL A 33 -1.62 -1.69 -9.54
N ALA A 34 -1.08 -1.45 -8.36
CA ALA A 34 -0.03 -2.27 -7.77
C ALA A 34 -0.59 -3.58 -7.20
N ALA A 35 -1.79 -3.51 -6.61
CA ALA A 35 -2.50 -4.68 -6.12
C ALA A 35 -4.02 -4.43 -6.12
N THR A 36 -4.78 -5.53 -6.18
CA THR A 36 -6.21 -5.53 -5.86
C THR A 36 -6.43 -6.55 -4.76
N LEU A 37 -6.95 -6.09 -3.63
CA LEU A 37 -7.16 -6.87 -2.43
C LEU A 37 -8.63 -7.33 -2.33
N PRO A 38 -8.90 -8.51 -1.75
CA PRO A 38 -10.26 -9.01 -1.57
C PRO A 38 -10.96 -8.32 -0.38
N SER A 39 -11.08 -6.99 -0.44
CA SER A 39 -11.73 -6.14 0.56
C SER A 39 -12.27 -4.89 -0.12
N ALA A 40 -13.47 -4.46 0.24
CA ALA A 40 -14.01 -3.21 -0.29
C ALA A 40 -13.48 -2.01 0.49
N TRP A 41 -13.05 -2.20 1.75
CA TRP A 41 -12.57 -1.12 2.58
C TRP A 41 -11.17 -1.35 3.13
N ILE A 42 -10.20 -0.80 2.40
CA ILE A 42 -8.79 -0.72 2.80
C ILE A 42 -8.42 0.72 3.19
N PRO A 43 -8.68 1.17 4.43
CA PRO A 43 -8.65 2.60 4.74
C PRO A 43 -7.26 3.20 4.84
N ASN A 44 -6.21 2.39 5.02
CA ASN A 44 -4.87 2.86 5.26
C ASN A 44 -3.79 1.85 4.83
N LEU A 45 -2.57 2.36 4.63
CA LEU A 45 -1.37 1.57 4.44
C LEU A 45 -0.21 2.10 5.30
N ALA A 46 0.77 1.27 5.60
CA ALA A 46 1.98 1.65 6.32
C ALA A 46 3.16 0.76 5.93
N TRP A 47 4.36 1.33 5.89
CA TRP A 47 5.58 0.58 5.63
C TRP A 47 5.98 -0.32 6.79
N GLY A 48 6.55 -1.47 6.46
CA GLY A 48 7.14 -2.36 7.43
C GLY A 48 8.36 -1.71 8.08
N PRO A 49 8.54 -1.83 9.41
CA PRO A 49 9.63 -1.17 10.12
C PRO A 49 11.02 -1.81 9.92
N GLY A 50 11.16 -2.84 9.07
CA GLY A 50 12.41 -3.60 8.90
C GLY A 50 12.89 -4.35 10.16
N SER A 51 12.03 -4.46 11.17
CA SER A 51 12.32 -5.05 12.47
C SER A 51 11.12 -5.83 12.98
N GLY A 52 11.34 -6.73 13.96
CA GLY A 52 10.25 -7.54 14.51
C GLY A 52 9.62 -8.55 13.54
N GLY A 53 10.32 -8.90 12.45
CA GLY A 53 9.86 -9.86 11.44
C GLY A 53 9.11 -9.24 10.25
N ALA A 54 8.84 -7.94 10.27
CA ALA A 54 8.28 -7.21 9.13
C ALA A 54 9.42 -6.67 8.25
N ALA A 55 9.37 -6.96 6.95
CA ALA A 55 10.38 -6.50 6.00
C ALA A 55 10.26 -4.99 5.73
N ALA A 56 11.39 -4.30 5.55
CA ALA A 56 11.40 -2.86 5.32
C ALA A 56 10.82 -2.47 3.96
N ASP A 57 10.84 -3.40 3.01
CA ASP A 57 10.34 -3.29 1.64
C ASP A 57 8.90 -3.84 1.47
N SER A 58 8.20 -4.05 2.59
CA SER A 58 6.79 -4.43 2.62
C SER A 58 5.90 -3.25 2.97
N VAL A 59 4.73 -3.18 2.34
CA VAL A 59 3.63 -2.27 2.69
C VAL A 59 2.50 -3.09 3.28
N PHE A 60 2.08 -2.75 4.49
CA PHE A 60 0.95 -3.35 5.17
C PHE A 60 -0.32 -2.55 4.89
N VAL A 61 -1.37 -3.22 4.46
CA VAL A 61 -2.67 -2.60 4.11
C VAL A 61 -3.74 -3.13 5.05
N MET A 62 -4.41 -2.21 5.76
CA MET A 62 -5.49 -2.57 6.68
C MET A 62 -6.72 -3.01 5.91
N ASP A 63 -7.34 -4.11 6.32
CA ASP A 63 -8.66 -4.55 5.87
C ASP A 63 -9.69 -4.28 6.95
N ARG A 64 -10.55 -3.28 6.73
CA ARG A 64 -11.55 -2.89 7.73
C ARG A 64 -12.76 -3.81 7.75
N ASP A 65 -13.10 -4.41 6.61
CA ASP A 65 -14.29 -5.25 6.46
C ASP A 65 -14.13 -6.55 7.24
N GLU A 66 -12.95 -7.19 7.15
CA GLU A 66 -12.68 -8.46 7.83
C GLU A 66 -11.73 -8.32 9.04
N GLY A 67 -11.19 -7.12 9.31
CA GLY A 67 -10.27 -6.91 10.44
C GLY A 67 -8.90 -7.57 10.25
N ARG A 68 -8.47 -7.74 9.00
CA ARG A 68 -7.19 -8.36 8.62
C ARG A 68 -6.14 -7.30 8.30
N LEU A 69 -4.92 -7.76 8.10
CA LEU A 69 -3.83 -6.97 7.53
C LEU A 69 -3.27 -7.74 6.33
N PHE A 70 -3.15 -7.09 5.18
CA PHE A 70 -2.44 -7.62 4.03
C PHE A 70 -1.00 -7.12 4.05
N GLU A 71 -0.07 -7.94 3.61
CA GLU A 71 1.31 -7.55 3.34
C GLU A 71 1.54 -7.58 1.82
N LEU A 72 2.02 -6.47 1.29
CA LEU A 72 2.42 -6.31 -0.11
C LEU A 72 3.91 -6.10 -0.19
N LEU A 73 4.62 -6.92 -0.97
CA LEU A 73 6.03 -6.68 -1.27
C LEU A 73 6.14 -5.52 -2.27
N ALA A 74 6.63 -4.37 -1.82
CA ALA A 74 6.91 -3.23 -2.69
C ALA A 74 8.31 -3.31 -3.31
N GLY A 75 9.25 -4.01 -2.66
CA GLY A 75 10.60 -4.24 -3.16
C GLY A 75 11.56 -3.05 -3.00
N VAL A 76 11.08 -1.95 -2.42
CA VAL A 76 11.82 -0.76 -1.98
C VAL A 76 11.25 -0.31 -0.64
N PRO A 77 12.02 0.29 0.28
CA PRO A 77 11.51 0.80 1.54
C PRO A 77 10.81 2.18 1.42
N GLU A 78 10.28 2.68 2.54
CA GLU A 78 9.84 4.08 2.71
C GLU A 78 10.97 5.09 2.45
#